data_AF-A0A6A8AIC7-F1
#
_entry.id   AF-A0A6A8AIC7-F1
#
_cell.length_a   1.000
_cell.length_b   1.000
_cell.length_c   1.000
_cell.angle_alpha   90.00
_cell.angle_beta   90.00
_cell.angle_gamma   90.00
#
_symmetry.space_group_name_H-M   'P 1'
#
loop_
_entity.id
_entity.type
_entity.pdbx_description
1 polymer ?
#
loop_
_entity_poly.entity_id
_entity_poly.type
_entity_poly.pdbx_seq_one_letter_code
_entity_poly.pdbx_strand_id
1 'polypeptide(L)'
;MVYEKFRKEVERILEEKAKPVTWNEIKASSGTLKQKAPYHVYVQKLQGDIGLVRFKREKKTVWALRKWFEEGKFKEFLPEKVRFTILSVKSTHAVAANEYGVLKRIYPLKRTLNRWDVIEAEVEEFFPGEDKRPESMRLKEDAMEYSRRIEDEKERIRIAEKIAESGEFLHTDAWKGKTLGMTKPRFRCFYFYDSKCQFFCDQSVCVGHDMEVEEQGESVEIKGDKVFFVLEAVERAKGEFIWEKKHVEWRIKAVISLTDPRQRRLL
;
A
#
# COMPACT_ATOMS: atom_id res chain seq x y z
N MET A 1 -25.92 -7.72 -0.42
CA MET A 1 -25.41 -9.00 0.13
C MET A 1 -24.57 -8.67 1.36
N VAL A 2 -24.71 -9.41 2.46
CA VAL A 2 -23.87 -9.24 3.66
C VAL A 2 -22.44 -9.75 3.42
N TYR A 3 -21.46 -9.18 4.13
CA TYR A 3 -20.04 -9.47 3.92
C TYR A 3 -19.70 -10.97 3.94
N GLU A 4 -20.19 -11.74 4.91
CA GLU A 4 -19.84 -13.16 5.01
C GLU A 4 -20.30 -13.99 3.80
N LYS A 5 -21.48 -13.66 3.23
CA LYS A 5 -21.95 -14.29 1.99
C LYS A 5 -21.06 -13.88 0.81
N PHE A 6 -20.65 -12.62 0.78
CA PHE A 6 -19.75 -12.09 -0.26
C PHE A 6 -18.37 -12.77 -0.21
N ARG A 7 -17.80 -12.89 0.99
CA ARG A 7 -16.50 -13.53 1.21
C ARG A 7 -16.50 -14.98 0.75
N LYS A 8 -17.44 -15.78 1.27
CA LYS A 8 -17.58 -17.20 0.91
C LYS A 8 -17.81 -17.39 -0.59
N GLU A 9 -18.59 -16.52 -1.22
CA GLU A 9 -18.87 -16.62 -2.65
C GLU A 9 -17.61 -16.32 -3.50
N VAL A 10 -16.85 -15.28 -3.15
CA VAL A 10 -15.60 -14.97 -3.87
C VAL A 10 -14.56 -16.08 -3.66
N GLU A 11 -14.41 -16.58 -2.43
CA GLU A 11 -13.50 -17.68 -2.12
C GLU A 11 -13.88 -18.96 -2.88
N ARG A 12 -15.15 -19.37 -2.85
CA ARG A 12 -15.68 -20.50 -3.61
C ARG A 12 -15.36 -20.38 -5.10
N ILE A 13 -15.60 -19.21 -5.71
CA ILE A 13 -15.35 -19.00 -7.14
C ILE A 13 -13.87 -19.09 -7.47
N LEU A 14 -12.99 -18.52 -6.62
CA LEU A 14 -11.54 -18.62 -6.82
C LEU A 14 -11.09 -20.08 -6.73
N GLU A 15 -11.56 -20.83 -5.74
CA GLU A 15 -11.25 -22.25 -5.55
C GLU A 15 -11.76 -23.11 -6.71
N GLU A 16 -13.00 -22.90 -7.18
CA GLU A 16 -13.58 -23.62 -8.32
C GLU A 16 -12.86 -23.33 -9.64
N LYS A 17 -12.49 -22.06 -9.88
CA LYS A 17 -11.71 -21.70 -11.07
C LYS A 17 -10.29 -22.24 -11.01
N ALA A 18 -9.77 -22.46 -9.80
CA ALA A 18 -8.43 -22.96 -9.52
C ALA A 18 -7.34 -22.25 -10.34
N LYS A 19 -7.49 -20.94 -10.59
CA LYS A 19 -6.52 -20.11 -11.31
C LYS A 19 -6.74 -18.62 -11.02
N PRO A 20 -5.73 -17.77 -11.20
CA PRO A 20 -5.91 -16.31 -11.12
C PRO A 20 -6.89 -15.80 -12.19
N VAL A 21 -7.84 -14.97 -11.78
CA VAL A 21 -8.94 -14.48 -12.64
C VAL A 21 -9.19 -12.99 -12.45
N THR A 22 -9.73 -12.33 -13.46
CA THR A 22 -10.13 -10.93 -13.34
C THR A 22 -11.37 -10.77 -12.45
N TRP A 23 -11.56 -9.57 -11.90
CA TRP A 23 -12.77 -9.29 -11.12
C TRP A 23 -14.07 -9.45 -11.92
N ASN A 24 -14.00 -9.22 -13.23
CA ASN A 24 -15.15 -9.42 -14.11
C ASN A 24 -15.48 -10.90 -14.28
N GLU A 25 -14.49 -11.79 -14.33
CA GLU A 25 -14.72 -13.24 -14.33
C GLU A 25 -15.29 -13.74 -13.00
N ILE A 26 -14.83 -13.17 -11.87
CA ILE A 26 -15.41 -13.47 -10.55
C ILE A 26 -16.89 -13.09 -10.53
N LYS A 27 -17.23 -11.86 -10.95
CA LYS A 27 -18.63 -11.43 -11.05
C LYS A 27 -19.43 -12.25 -12.05
N ALA A 28 -18.90 -12.58 -13.22
CA ALA A 28 -19.60 -13.38 -14.22
C ALA A 28 -19.90 -14.80 -13.73
N SER A 29 -19.10 -15.31 -12.80
CA SER A 29 -19.30 -16.61 -12.15
C SER A 29 -20.28 -16.56 -10.97
N SER A 30 -20.88 -15.39 -10.69
CA SER A 30 -21.90 -15.22 -9.65
C SER A 30 -23.09 -14.39 -10.12
N GLY A 31 -24.31 -14.89 -9.93
CA GLY A 31 -25.52 -14.10 -10.19
C GLY A 31 -25.75 -12.95 -9.18
N THR A 32 -24.92 -12.83 -8.13
CA THR A 32 -25.22 -12.01 -6.96
C THR A 32 -24.13 -10.99 -6.59
N LEU A 33 -22.91 -11.14 -7.10
CA LEU A 33 -21.80 -10.21 -6.85
C LEU A 33 -21.95 -8.94 -7.69
N LYS A 34 -22.04 -7.77 -7.02
CA LYS A 34 -22.20 -6.45 -7.66
C LYS A 34 -21.06 -5.48 -7.34
N GLN A 35 -20.20 -5.81 -6.38
CA GLN A 35 -19.15 -4.95 -5.86
C GLN A 35 -18.12 -4.64 -6.95
N LYS A 36 -17.61 -3.41 -6.97
CA LYS A 36 -16.57 -2.96 -7.92
C LYS A 36 -15.20 -3.06 -7.26
N ALA A 37 -14.31 -3.85 -7.84
CA ALA A 37 -12.90 -3.85 -7.44
C ALA A 37 -12.13 -2.67 -8.09
N PRO A 38 -11.00 -2.24 -7.50
CA PRO A 38 -10.42 -2.76 -6.26
C PRO A 38 -10.96 -2.07 -5.00
N TYR A 39 -11.46 -0.84 -5.09
CA TYR A 39 -11.63 0.04 -3.93
C TYR A 39 -12.87 -0.22 -3.08
N HIS A 40 -13.80 -1.07 -3.53
CA HIS A 40 -14.96 -1.38 -2.70
C HIS A 40 -14.52 -2.04 -1.39
N VAL A 41 -15.01 -1.50 -0.28
CA VAL A 41 -14.72 -1.89 1.10
C VAL A 41 -14.66 -3.41 1.33
N TYR A 42 -15.63 -4.17 0.80
CA TYR A 42 -15.62 -5.64 0.92
C TYR A 42 -14.47 -6.32 0.16
N VAL A 43 -14.09 -5.83 -1.02
CA VAL A 43 -12.99 -6.40 -1.81
C VAL A 43 -11.67 -6.18 -1.09
N GLN A 44 -11.48 -5.02 -0.48
CA GLN A 44 -10.31 -4.70 0.33
C GLN A 44 -10.22 -5.62 1.55
N LYS A 45 -11.34 -5.84 2.23
CA LYS A 45 -11.41 -6.76 3.37
C LYS A 45 -10.98 -8.19 3.03
N LEU A 46 -11.20 -8.66 1.79
CA LEU A 46 -10.75 -10.00 1.38
C LEU A 46 -9.23 -10.16 1.39
N GLN A 47 -8.46 -9.08 1.25
CA GLN A 47 -6.99 -9.17 1.28
C GLN A 47 -6.51 -9.70 2.62
N GLY A 48 -7.13 -9.22 3.71
CA GLY A 48 -6.85 -9.70 5.05
C GLY A 48 -7.80 -10.72 5.63
N ASP A 49 -8.90 -11.11 4.97
CA ASP A 49 -9.80 -12.15 5.47
C ASP A 49 -9.62 -13.50 4.74
N ILE A 50 -9.13 -13.51 3.50
CA ILE A 50 -8.85 -14.75 2.73
C ILE A 50 -7.50 -14.71 1.99
N GLY A 51 -6.68 -13.69 2.23
CA GLY A 51 -5.37 -13.56 1.58
C GLY A 51 -5.52 -13.23 0.10
N LEU A 52 -6.57 -12.48 -0.26
CA LEU A 52 -6.81 -12.09 -1.63
C LEU A 52 -5.69 -11.16 -2.10
N VAL A 53 -4.98 -11.54 -3.15
CA VAL A 53 -3.91 -10.73 -3.75
C VAL A 53 -4.29 -10.32 -5.16
N ARG A 54 -3.84 -9.12 -5.56
CA ARG A 54 -3.99 -8.63 -6.93
C ARG A 54 -2.64 -8.39 -7.57
N PHE A 55 -2.51 -8.75 -8.83
CA PHE A 55 -1.32 -8.48 -9.63
C PHE A 55 -1.71 -8.28 -11.10
N LYS A 56 -0.74 -7.86 -11.90
CA LYS A 56 -0.95 -7.58 -13.33
C LYS A 56 -0.44 -8.75 -14.16
N ARG A 57 -1.31 -9.22 -15.05
CA ARG A 57 -1.02 -10.25 -16.05
C ARG A 57 -1.55 -9.79 -17.39
N GLU A 58 -0.71 -9.74 -18.42
CA GLU A 58 -1.11 -9.36 -19.79
C GLU A 58 -1.95 -8.05 -19.81
N LYS A 59 -1.49 -7.02 -19.08
CA LYS A 59 -2.16 -5.71 -18.86
C LYS A 59 -3.47 -5.76 -18.05
N LYS A 60 -4.03 -6.93 -17.76
CA LYS A 60 -5.23 -7.12 -16.93
C LYS A 60 -4.86 -7.24 -15.45
N THR A 61 -5.75 -6.76 -14.58
CA THR A 61 -5.63 -7.00 -13.14
C THR A 61 -6.34 -8.31 -12.80
N VAL A 62 -5.59 -9.27 -12.30
CA VAL A 62 -6.09 -10.57 -11.84
C VAL A 62 -6.01 -10.66 -10.33
N TRP A 63 -6.84 -11.54 -9.79
CA TRP A 63 -7.01 -11.81 -8.37
C TRP A 63 -6.76 -13.29 -8.10
N ALA A 64 -6.08 -13.58 -7.00
CA ALA A 64 -5.70 -14.92 -6.60
C ALA A 64 -5.64 -15.02 -5.08
N LEU A 65 -5.57 -16.25 -4.56
CA LEU A 65 -5.36 -16.50 -3.13
C LEU A 65 -3.86 -16.63 -2.85
N ARG A 66 -3.37 -15.95 -1.82
CA ARG A 66 -1.96 -16.00 -1.39
C ARG A 66 -1.47 -17.45 -1.19
N LYS A 67 -2.30 -18.30 -0.57
CA LYS A 67 -2.01 -19.72 -0.32
C LYS A 67 -1.55 -20.48 -1.57
N TRP A 68 -2.04 -20.12 -2.76
CA TRP A 68 -1.62 -20.78 -3.99
C TRP A 68 -0.14 -20.53 -4.31
N PHE A 69 0.35 -19.32 -4.08
CA PHE A 69 1.76 -19.00 -4.31
C PHE A 69 2.68 -19.61 -3.25
N GLU A 70 2.20 -19.66 -2.01
CA GLU A 70 2.88 -20.35 -0.90
C GLU A 70 2.99 -21.86 -1.19
N GLU A 71 2.00 -22.45 -1.84
CA GLU A 71 2.02 -23.83 -2.37
C GLU A 71 2.84 -23.99 -3.66
N GLY A 72 3.46 -22.92 -4.18
CA GLY A 72 4.28 -22.96 -5.39
C GLY A 72 3.53 -22.84 -6.71
N LYS A 73 2.22 -22.60 -6.70
CA LYS A 73 1.39 -22.47 -7.92
C LYS A 73 1.48 -21.07 -8.49
N PHE A 74 1.35 -20.96 -9.82
CA PHE A 74 1.22 -19.70 -10.57
C PHE A 74 2.40 -18.73 -10.40
N LYS A 75 3.57 -19.21 -9.95
CA LYS A 75 4.78 -18.40 -9.85
C LYS A 75 5.17 -17.81 -11.21
N GLU A 76 4.92 -18.57 -12.28
CA GLU A 76 5.12 -18.17 -13.67
C GLU A 76 4.23 -17.00 -14.13
N PHE A 77 3.19 -16.63 -13.37
CA PHE A 77 2.34 -15.48 -13.69
C PHE A 77 2.76 -14.19 -12.97
N LEU A 78 3.70 -14.28 -12.03
CA LEU A 78 4.22 -13.12 -11.31
C LEU A 78 5.32 -12.45 -12.14
N PRO A 79 5.38 -11.10 -12.17
CA PRO A 79 6.38 -10.42 -12.97
C PRO A 79 7.79 -10.66 -12.42
N GLU A 80 8.73 -11.11 -13.25
CA GLU A 80 10.12 -11.31 -12.82
C GLU A 80 10.80 -9.99 -12.45
N LYS A 81 10.42 -8.89 -13.12
CA LYS A 81 10.98 -7.55 -12.92
C LYS A 81 9.87 -6.53 -12.72
N VAL A 82 10.04 -5.62 -11.76
CA VAL A 82 9.06 -4.59 -11.41
C VAL A 82 9.74 -3.23 -11.33
N ARG A 83 9.04 -2.19 -11.80
CA ARG A 83 9.49 -0.81 -11.68
C ARG A 83 8.91 -0.18 -10.43
N PHE A 84 9.76 0.49 -9.65
CA PHE A 84 9.36 1.16 -8.41
C PHE A 84 9.73 2.63 -8.44
N THR A 85 8.82 3.47 -7.94
CA THR A 85 9.12 4.83 -7.49
C THR A 85 9.24 4.82 -5.97
N ILE A 86 10.41 5.19 -5.45
CA ILE A 86 10.69 5.21 -4.01
C ILE A 86 9.97 6.39 -3.35
N LEU A 87 9.23 6.12 -2.27
CA LEU A 87 8.45 7.12 -1.53
C LEU A 87 9.03 7.37 -0.14
N SER A 88 9.61 6.34 0.49
CA SER A 88 10.32 6.45 1.75
C SER A 88 11.41 5.38 1.85
N VAL A 89 12.53 5.73 2.47
CA VAL A 89 13.65 4.81 2.73
C VAL A 89 13.86 4.70 4.23
N LYS A 90 13.88 3.47 4.75
CA LYS A 90 14.18 3.13 6.14
C LYS A 90 15.43 2.25 6.20
N SER A 91 15.94 2.00 7.40
CA SER A 91 17.15 1.22 7.62
C SER A 91 17.07 -0.22 7.10
N THR A 92 15.87 -0.81 7.08
CA THR A 92 15.66 -2.22 6.72
C THR A 92 14.88 -2.43 5.42
N HIS A 93 14.16 -1.42 4.94
CA HIS A 93 13.24 -1.54 3.82
C HIS A 93 12.90 -0.16 3.23
N ALA A 94 12.35 -0.12 2.03
CA ALA A 94 11.75 1.07 1.45
C ALA A 94 10.25 0.86 1.25
N VAL A 95 9.50 1.96 1.36
CA VAL A 95 8.14 2.04 0.83
C VAL A 95 8.20 2.65 -0.56
N ALA A 96 7.66 1.93 -1.54
CA ALA A 96 7.66 2.33 -2.93
C ALA A 96 6.27 2.12 -3.56
N ALA A 97 6.02 2.77 -4.69
CA ALA A 97 4.88 2.46 -5.54
C ALA A 97 5.37 1.80 -6.83
N ASN A 98 4.72 0.71 -7.24
CA ASN A 98 5.01 0.11 -8.55
C ASN A 98 4.44 0.94 -9.71
N GLU A 99 4.64 0.51 -10.95
CA GLU A 99 4.17 1.21 -12.16
C GLU A 99 2.63 1.42 -12.21
N TYR A 100 1.89 0.61 -11.45
CA TYR A 100 0.44 0.69 -11.32
C TYR A 100 -0.03 1.58 -10.15
N GLY A 101 0.89 2.16 -9.38
CA GLY A 101 0.59 2.96 -8.19
C GLY A 101 0.21 2.12 -6.96
N VAL A 102 0.52 0.81 -6.96
CA VAL A 102 0.30 -0.04 -5.79
C VAL A 102 1.50 0.09 -4.87
N LEU A 103 1.23 0.44 -3.60
CA LEU A 103 2.24 0.51 -2.55
C LEU A 103 2.86 -0.87 -2.31
N LYS A 104 4.17 -0.88 -2.09
CA LYS A 104 4.99 -2.06 -1.82
C LYS A 104 6.01 -1.73 -0.75
N ARG A 105 6.24 -2.69 0.13
CA ARG A 105 7.35 -2.72 1.06
C ARG A 105 8.45 -3.58 0.44
N ILE A 106 9.57 -2.96 0.07
CA ILE A 106 10.65 -3.65 -0.66
C ILE A 106 11.93 -3.73 0.17
N TYR A 107 12.62 -4.86 0.08
CA TYR A 107 13.88 -5.14 0.76
C TYR A 107 14.61 -6.29 0.04
N PRO A 108 15.89 -6.54 0.32
CA PRO A 108 16.82 -5.74 1.11
C PRO A 108 17.23 -4.43 0.41
N LEU A 109 17.71 -3.47 1.21
CA LEU A 109 18.22 -2.19 0.72
C LEU A 109 19.75 -2.14 0.85
N LYS A 110 20.48 -2.75 -0.08
CA LYS A 110 21.96 -2.67 -0.08
C LYS A 110 22.49 -1.42 -0.80
N ARG A 111 21.70 -0.84 -1.70
CA ARG A 111 22.05 0.42 -2.38
C ARG A 111 21.43 1.60 -1.67
N THR A 112 22.14 2.73 -1.68
CA THR A 112 21.61 4.02 -1.20
C THR A 112 20.51 4.48 -2.15
N LEU A 113 19.26 4.20 -1.78
CA LEU A 113 18.08 4.76 -2.43
C LEU A 113 17.70 6.07 -1.77
N ASN A 114 17.04 6.93 -2.53
CA ASN A 114 16.48 8.17 -2.06
C ASN A 114 15.02 8.26 -2.51
N ARG A 115 14.24 9.05 -1.78
CA ARG A 115 12.89 9.42 -2.20
C ARG A 115 12.90 9.97 -3.63
N TRP A 116 11.94 9.54 -4.44
CA TRP A 116 11.79 9.85 -5.86
C TRP A 116 12.79 9.19 -6.82
N ASP A 117 13.67 8.32 -6.32
CA ASP A 117 14.41 7.41 -7.21
C ASP A 117 13.42 6.46 -7.89
N VAL A 118 13.65 6.22 -9.17
CA VAL A 118 12.95 5.23 -9.99
C VAL A 118 13.94 4.10 -10.25
N ILE A 119 13.58 2.91 -9.80
CA ILE A 119 14.38 1.71 -9.98
C ILE A 119 13.59 0.65 -10.75
N GLU A 120 14.32 -0.25 -11.40
CA GLU A 120 13.79 -1.48 -11.94
C GLU A 120 14.52 -2.63 -11.25
N ALA A 121 13.80 -3.58 -10.66
CA ALA A 121 14.41 -4.63 -9.85
C ALA A 121 13.79 -5.99 -10.15
N GLU A 122 14.62 -7.02 -10.18
CA GLU A 122 14.14 -8.40 -10.19
C GLU A 122 13.58 -8.79 -8.83
N VAL A 123 12.45 -9.51 -8.85
CA VAL A 123 11.79 -10.00 -7.64
C VAL A 123 12.34 -11.38 -7.31
N GLU A 124 12.87 -11.51 -6.10
CA GLU A 124 13.27 -12.80 -5.55
C GLU A 124 12.06 -13.54 -4.97
N GLU A 125 11.24 -12.82 -4.19
CA GLU A 125 10.06 -13.40 -3.55
C GLU A 125 8.90 -12.38 -3.48
N PHE A 126 7.77 -12.73 -4.07
CA PHE A 126 6.56 -11.89 -4.08
C PHE A 126 5.80 -11.88 -2.75
N PHE A 127 5.90 -12.96 -1.99
CA PHE A 127 5.18 -13.17 -0.74
C PHE A 127 6.14 -13.78 0.30
N PRO A 128 7.09 -12.97 0.80
CA PRO A 128 8.10 -13.46 1.73
C PRO A 128 7.49 -14.12 2.96
N GLY A 129 8.06 -15.25 3.38
CA GLY A 129 7.57 -16.02 4.53
C GLY A 129 7.78 -15.32 5.88
N GLU A 130 8.86 -14.56 6.00
CA GLU A 130 9.22 -13.83 7.22
C GLU A 130 8.46 -12.52 7.41
N ASP A 131 7.93 -11.94 6.33
CA ASP A 131 7.09 -10.74 6.40
C ASP A 131 5.73 -11.02 5.79
N LYS A 132 4.75 -11.21 6.69
CA LYS A 132 3.40 -11.59 6.30
C LYS A 132 2.59 -10.46 5.67
N ARG A 133 3.07 -9.21 5.61
CA ARG A 133 2.34 -8.11 4.96
C ARG A 133 2.03 -8.45 3.48
N PRO A 134 0.82 -8.18 2.96
CA PRO A 134 0.45 -8.54 1.58
C PRO A 134 1.20 -7.73 0.52
N GLU A 135 1.75 -6.58 0.90
CA GLU A 135 2.53 -5.71 0.03
C GLU A 135 4.05 -5.86 0.16
N SER A 136 4.52 -6.77 1.01
CA SER A 136 5.94 -7.06 1.15
C SER A 136 6.47 -7.84 -0.04
N MET A 137 7.70 -7.52 -0.43
CA MET A 137 8.36 -8.10 -1.59
C MET A 137 9.88 -8.11 -1.37
N ARG A 138 10.49 -9.28 -1.55
CA ARG A 138 11.94 -9.42 -1.56
C ARG A 138 12.46 -9.26 -2.98
N LEU A 139 13.43 -8.37 -3.14
CA LEU A 139 14.11 -8.11 -4.41
C LEU A 139 15.46 -8.83 -4.42
N LYS A 140 15.91 -9.24 -5.60
CA LYS A 140 17.28 -9.75 -5.77
C LYS A 140 18.27 -8.61 -5.61
N GLU A 141 19.24 -8.80 -4.72
CA GLU A 141 20.21 -7.76 -4.33
C GLU A 141 21.02 -7.19 -5.49
N ASP A 142 21.50 -8.07 -6.38
CA ASP A 142 22.42 -7.70 -7.46
C ASP A 142 21.70 -7.30 -8.76
N ALA A 143 20.37 -7.43 -8.80
CA ALA A 143 19.56 -7.19 -9.99
C ALA A 143 18.64 -5.96 -9.82
N MET A 144 19.17 -4.92 -9.18
CA MET A 144 18.54 -3.61 -9.05
C MET A 144 19.22 -2.61 -10.01
N GLU A 145 18.43 -1.98 -10.87
CA GLU A 145 18.88 -0.96 -11.81
C GLU A 145 18.28 0.38 -11.44
N TYR A 146 19.13 1.39 -11.24
CA TYR A 146 18.66 2.77 -11.10
C TYR A 146 18.35 3.33 -12.48
N SER A 147 17.14 3.85 -12.67
CA SER A 147 16.72 4.48 -13.92
C SER A 147 16.97 5.99 -13.89
N ARG A 148 16.36 6.69 -12.94
CA ARG A 148 16.48 8.15 -12.78
C ARG A 148 15.91 8.58 -11.42
N ARG A 149 16.13 9.84 -11.06
CA ARG A 149 15.37 10.53 -10.01
C ARG A 149 14.33 11.43 -10.67
N ILE A 150 13.09 11.39 -10.16
CA ILE A 150 12.05 12.33 -10.59
C ILE A 150 12.36 13.67 -9.92
N GLU A 151 12.82 14.66 -10.67
CA GLU A 151 13.05 16.02 -10.16
C GLU A 151 11.88 16.97 -10.42
N ASP A 152 11.11 16.74 -11.49
CA ASP A 152 9.99 17.59 -11.86
C ASP A 152 8.87 17.53 -10.80
N GLU A 153 8.57 18.68 -10.21
CA GLU A 153 7.56 18.83 -9.15
C GLU A 153 6.16 18.42 -9.64
N LYS A 154 5.81 18.80 -10.87
CA LYS A 154 4.50 18.46 -11.47
C LYS A 154 4.36 16.96 -11.67
N GLU A 155 5.42 16.26 -12.04
CA GLU A 155 5.47 14.81 -12.10
C GLU A 155 5.31 14.18 -10.72
N ARG A 156 6.06 14.65 -9.71
CA ARG A 156 5.92 14.17 -8.31
C ARG A 156 4.49 14.30 -7.81
N ILE A 157 3.83 15.44 -8.08
CA ILE A 157 2.43 15.70 -7.70
C ILE A 157 1.50 14.71 -8.37
N ARG A 158 1.60 14.54 -9.69
CA ARG A 158 0.76 13.59 -10.43
C ARG A 158 0.92 12.17 -9.92
N ILE A 159 2.15 11.76 -9.59
CA ILE A 159 2.44 10.44 -9.03
C ILE A 159 1.83 10.31 -7.62
N ALA A 160 2.05 11.29 -6.74
CA ALA A 160 1.50 11.28 -5.38
C ALA A 160 -0.03 11.26 -5.37
N GLU A 161 -0.69 12.07 -6.21
CA GLU A 161 -2.16 12.08 -6.34
C GLU A 161 -2.71 10.78 -6.92
N LYS A 162 -1.97 10.12 -7.82
CA LYS A 162 -2.35 8.81 -8.36
C LYS A 162 -2.27 7.70 -7.32
N ILE A 163 -1.28 7.76 -6.42
CA ILE A 163 -1.04 6.74 -5.39
C ILE A 163 -1.91 6.98 -4.17
N ALA A 164 -2.17 8.24 -3.82
CA ALA A 164 -2.95 8.60 -2.65
C ALA A 164 -4.35 7.97 -2.68
N GLU A 165 -4.70 7.39 -1.55
CA GLU A 165 -5.98 6.75 -1.30
C GLU A 165 -6.81 7.63 -0.35
N SER A 166 -8.11 7.37 -0.34
CA SER A 166 -9.03 7.91 0.66
C SER A 166 -8.60 7.45 2.06
N GLY A 167 -8.70 8.34 3.05
CA GLY A 167 -8.42 8.06 4.46
C GLY A 167 -9.42 7.12 5.13
N GLU A 168 -10.41 6.58 4.40
CA GLU A 168 -11.36 5.57 4.89
C GLU A 168 -10.66 4.36 5.56
N PHE A 169 -9.44 4.02 5.13
CA PHE A 169 -8.66 2.94 5.74
C PHE A 169 -8.21 3.20 7.18
N LEU A 170 -8.30 4.44 7.64
CA LEU A 170 -8.04 4.82 9.03
C LEU A 170 -9.28 4.73 9.93
N HIS A 171 -10.47 4.54 9.35
CA HIS A 171 -11.75 4.63 10.07
C HIS A 171 -12.53 3.31 10.14
N THR A 172 -12.19 2.33 9.31
CA THR A 172 -13.01 1.12 9.19
C THR A 172 -12.19 -0.15 9.38
N ASP A 173 -12.75 -1.08 10.15
CA ASP A 173 -12.26 -2.45 10.32
C ASP A 173 -12.29 -3.26 9.01
N ALA A 174 -12.82 -2.69 7.93
CA ALA A 174 -12.84 -3.33 6.62
C ALA A 174 -11.47 -3.37 5.94
N TRP A 175 -10.48 -2.65 6.47
CA TRP A 175 -9.11 -2.69 5.98
C TRP A 175 -8.22 -3.58 6.85
N LYS A 176 -8.81 -4.53 7.60
CA LYS A 176 -8.07 -5.65 8.18
C LYS A 176 -7.20 -6.30 7.11
N GLY A 177 -5.89 -6.30 7.33
CA GLY A 177 -4.89 -6.78 6.38
C GLY A 177 -4.21 -5.74 5.50
N LYS A 178 -4.69 -4.49 5.42
CA LYS A 178 -3.92 -3.41 4.79
C LYS A 178 -2.86 -2.94 5.77
N THR A 179 -1.61 -2.96 5.32
CA THR A 179 -0.47 -2.59 6.17
C THR A 179 0.38 -1.44 5.61
N LEU A 180 0.11 -0.99 4.39
CA LEU A 180 0.59 0.29 3.83
C LEU A 180 -0.56 1.12 3.28
N GLY A 181 -0.49 2.44 3.47
CA GLY A 181 -1.40 3.43 2.88
C GLY A 181 -0.67 4.72 2.53
N MET A 182 -1.22 5.49 1.60
CA MET A 182 -0.77 6.86 1.35
C MET A 182 -2.01 7.74 1.33
N THR A 183 -2.08 8.75 2.18
CA THR A 183 -3.25 9.64 2.24
C THR A 183 -2.83 11.09 2.06
N LYS A 184 -3.73 11.88 1.51
CA LYS A 184 -3.63 13.34 1.50
C LYS A 184 -4.51 13.89 2.63
N PRO A 185 -3.96 14.62 3.61
CA PRO A 185 -4.77 15.31 4.61
C PRO A 185 -5.77 16.28 3.96
N ARG A 186 -6.98 16.36 4.51
CA ARG A 186 -8.09 17.19 3.96
C ARG A 186 -7.81 18.68 4.04
N PHE A 187 -7.14 19.10 5.11
CA PHE A 187 -6.82 20.48 5.39
C PHE A 187 -5.29 20.62 5.52
N ARG A 188 -4.79 21.86 5.37
CA ARG A 188 -3.44 22.23 5.84
C ARG A 188 -3.33 22.22 7.38
N CYS A 189 -4.39 21.77 8.07
CA CYS A 189 -4.44 21.62 9.52
C CYS A 189 -3.85 20.26 9.90
N PHE A 190 -2.53 20.17 9.85
CA PHE A 190 -1.81 19.16 10.58
C PHE A 190 -0.78 19.84 11.48
N TYR A 191 -0.55 19.30 12.66
CA TYR A 191 0.35 19.86 13.65
C TYR A 191 1.36 18.80 14.05
N PHE A 192 2.64 19.11 13.84
CA PHE A 192 3.73 18.28 14.32
C PHE A 192 4.15 18.75 15.70
N TYR A 193 4.24 17.82 16.64
CA TYR A 193 4.68 18.09 18.00
C TYR A 193 5.32 16.84 18.58
N ASP A 194 6.40 17.01 19.34
CA ASP A 194 7.24 15.91 19.81
C ASP A 194 7.62 14.95 18.67
N SER A 195 7.08 13.73 18.67
CA SER A 195 7.23 12.70 17.64
C SER A 195 5.92 12.35 16.96
N LYS A 196 4.92 13.24 17.04
CA LYS A 196 3.56 13.02 16.57
C LYS A 196 3.11 14.03 15.53
N CYS A 197 2.08 13.65 14.79
CA CYS A 197 1.34 14.51 13.89
C CYS A 197 -0.16 14.36 14.14
N GLN A 198 -0.80 15.46 14.50
CA GLN A 198 -2.25 15.56 14.45
C GLN A 198 -2.68 15.95 13.04
N PHE A 199 -3.67 15.28 12.43
CA PHE A 199 -4.19 15.65 11.11
C PHE A 199 -5.63 15.17 10.88
N PHE A 200 -6.30 15.72 9.85
CA PHE A 200 -7.62 15.26 9.41
C PHE A 200 -7.50 14.62 8.03
N CYS A 201 -8.07 13.42 7.85
CA CYS A 201 -8.16 12.79 6.54
C CYS A 201 -9.38 13.32 5.74
N ASP A 202 -9.53 12.87 4.51
CA ASP A 202 -10.59 13.30 3.57
C ASP A 202 -12.00 12.80 3.92
N GLN A 203 -12.15 11.96 4.95
CA GLN A 203 -13.45 11.46 5.37
C GLN A 203 -14.28 12.52 6.07
N SER A 204 -15.58 12.59 5.74
CA SER A 204 -16.52 13.54 6.35
C SER A 204 -16.72 13.31 7.85
N VAL A 205 -16.60 12.06 8.30
CA VAL A 205 -16.73 11.64 9.71
C VAL A 205 -15.42 11.72 10.49
N CYS A 206 -14.33 12.19 9.87
CA CYS A 206 -13.04 12.28 10.55
C CYS A 206 -13.06 13.34 11.66
N VAL A 207 -12.82 12.91 12.89
CA VAL A 207 -12.69 13.77 14.08
C VAL A 207 -11.23 14.13 14.40
N GLY A 208 -10.31 13.78 13.50
CA GLY A 208 -8.87 13.94 13.67
C GLY A 208 -8.16 12.62 13.97
N HIS A 209 -6.90 12.57 13.56
CA HIS A 209 -5.95 11.50 13.84
C HIS A 209 -4.79 12.09 14.60
N ASP A 210 -4.26 11.35 15.57
CA ASP A 210 -3.01 11.66 16.26
C ASP A 210 -2.09 10.46 16.10
N MET A 211 -1.01 10.60 15.32
CA MET A 211 -0.17 9.48 14.91
C MET A 211 1.31 9.76 15.15
N GLU A 212 2.03 8.73 15.59
CA GLU A 212 3.49 8.74 15.67
C GLU A 212 4.12 8.90 14.28
N VAL A 213 5.18 9.68 14.22
CA VAL A 213 5.97 10.03 13.05
C VAL A 213 7.34 9.38 13.20
N GLU A 214 7.69 8.50 12.26
CA GLU A 214 8.95 7.78 12.28
C GLU A 214 10.01 8.55 11.49
N GLU A 215 10.74 9.42 12.18
CA GLU A 215 11.80 10.27 11.60
C GLU A 215 13.07 9.52 11.17
N GLN A 216 13.11 8.19 11.28
CA GLN A 216 14.29 7.41 10.92
C GLN A 216 14.69 7.67 9.45
N GLY A 217 15.80 8.41 9.28
CA GLY A 217 16.46 8.68 8.00
C GLY A 217 15.84 9.77 7.12
N GLU A 218 14.68 10.33 7.48
CA GLU A 218 13.98 11.33 6.67
C GLU A 218 13.47 12.47 7.56
N SER A 219 14.11 13.64 7.50
CA SER A 219 13.65 14.83 8.21
C SER A 219 12.28 15.27 7.69
N VAL A 220 11.34 15.56 8.59
CA VAL A 220 10.04 16.14 8.23
C VAL A 220 10.24 17.58 7.77
N GLU A 221 10.39 17.76 6.46
CA GLU A 221 10.45 19.08 5.83
C GLU A 221 9.16 19.37 5.08
N ILE A 222 8.40 20.33 5.59
CA ILE A 222 7.12 20.75 4.99
C ILE A 222 7.38 22.04 4.23
N LYS A 223 7.72 21.86 2.96
CA LYS A 223 8.04 22.93 2.02
C LYS A 223 6.86 23.25 1.11
N GLY A 224 5.63 22.87 1.48
CA GLY A 224 4.50 23.02 0.58
C GLY A 224 3.10 22.65 1.02
N ASP A 225 2.13 23.07 0.19
CA ASP A 225 0.68 22.97 0.38
C ASP A 225 0.08 21.59 0.07
N LYS A 226 0.71 20.86 -0.85
CA LYS A 226 0.38 19.47 -1.13
C LYS A 226 1.27 18.58 -0.27
N VAL A 227 0.68 18.06 0.80
CA VAL A 227 1.32 17.12 1.71
C VAL A 227 0.64 15.76 1.58
N PHE A 228 1.45 14.71 1.58
CA PHE A 228 1.01 13.33 1.58
C PHE A 228 1.72 12.58 2.70
N PHE A 229 0.98 11.75 3.41
CA PHE A 229 1.52 10.88 4.45
C PHE A 229 1.59 9.46 3.92
N VAL A 230 2.80 8.91 3.92
CA VAL A 230 3.02 7.47 3.75
C VAL A 230 2.85 6.86 5.13
N LEU A 231 1.91 5.93 5.23
CA LEU A 231 1.45 5.31 6.46
C LEU A 231 1.76 3.82 6.42
N GLU A 232 2.24 3.29 7.53
CA GLU A 232 2.48 1.86 7.70
C GLU A 232 1.88 1.38 9.02
N ALA A 233 1.26 0.21 8.99
CA ALA A 233 0.74 -0.44 10.17
C ALA A 233 1.89 -0.92 11.07
N VAL A 234 1.72 -0.75 12.39
CA VAL A 234 2.69 -1.17 13.40
C VAL A 234 2.67 -2.69 13.56
N GLU A 235 3.86 -3.28 13.55
CA GLU A 235 4.05 -4.69 13.87
C GLU A 235 3.80 -4.95 15.34
N ARG A 236 2.86 -5.85 15.61
CA ARG A 236 2.73 -6.46 16.93
C ARG A 236 3.44 -7.80 16.93
N ALA A 237 3.90 -8.21 18.11
CA ALA A 237 4.61 -9.47 18.31
C ALA A 237 3.91 -10.62 17.55
N LYS A 238 4.68 -11.50 16.90
CA LYS A 238 4.21 -12.67 16.12
C LYS A 238 3.55 -12.38 14.75
N GLY A 239 3.62 -11.14 14.23
CA GLY A 239 3.17 -10.85 12.86
C GLY A 239 1.65 -10.75 12.70
N GLU A 240 0.94 -10.36 13.76
CA GLU A 240 -0.53 -10.31 13.89
C GLU A 240 -1.25 -9.23 13.05
N PHE A 241 -0.59 -8.66 12.04
CA PHE A 241 -1.07 -7.48 11.32
C PHE A 241 -2.40 -7.66 10.58
N ILE A 242 -2.72 -8.88 10.18
CA ILE A 242 -3.71 -9.15 9.14
C ILE A 242 -4.97 -9.79 9.71
N TRP A 243 -4.84 -10.63 10.74
CA TRP A 243 -5.89 -11.60 11.08
C TRP A 243 -6.54 -11.40 12.45
N GLU A 244 -5.90 -10.66 13.37
CA GLU A 244 -6.23 -10.83 14.80
C GLU A 244 -6.82 -9.58 15.50
N LYS A 245 -6.65 -8.36 14.97
CA LYS A 245 -7.10 -7.13 15.66
C LYS A 245 -8.36 -6.50 15.05
N LYS A 246 -9.17 -5.89 15.93
CA LYS A 246 -10.25 -4.94 15.57
C LYS A 246 -9.68 -3.58 15.13
N HIS A 247 -8.55 -3.14 15.71
CA HIS A 247 -7.92 -1.86 15.38
C HIS A 247 -6.44 -2.03 14.97
N VAL A 248 -6.13 -1.59 13.75
CA VAL A 248 -4.77 -1.48 13.21
C VAL A 248 -4.20 -0.14 13.65
N GLU A 249 -3.04 -0.18 14.29
CA GLU A 249 -2.31 1.02 14.68
C GLU A 249 -1.43 1.45 13.50
N TRP A 250 -1.50 2.73 13.13
CA TRP A 250 -0.79 3.29 11.98
C TRP A 250 0.25 4.31 12.44
N ARG A 251 1.38 4.36 11.73
CA ARG A 251 2.40 5.40 11.90
C ARG A 251 2.69 6.10 10.58
N ILE A 252 3.05 7.37 10.65
CA ILE A 252 3.54 8.12 9.51
C ILE A 252 5.01 7.74 9.31
N LYS A 253 5.30 7.05 8.21
CA LYS A 253 6.67 6.67 7.81
C LYS A 253 7.36 7.75 7.01
N ALA A 254 6.61 8.53 6.24
CA ALA A 254 7.14 9.67 5.52
C ALA A 254 6.12 10.77 5.33
N VAL A 255 6.64 11.99 5.36
CA VAL A 255 5.93 13.20 5.00
C VAL A 255 6.48 13.68 3.66
N ILE A 256 5.64 13.67 2.63
CA ILE A 256 5.98 14.10 1.28
C ILE A 256 5.31 15.46 1.04
N SER A 257 6.12 16.52 0.96
CA SER A 257 5.66 17.89 0.68
C SER A 257 6.11 18.32 -0.71
N LEU A 258 5.18 18.83 -1.54
CA LEU A 258 5.43 19.02 -2.98
C LEU A 258 5.33 20.45 -3.53
N THR A 259 4.66 21.44 -2.94
CA THR A 259 4.40 22.76 -3.61
C THR A 259 4.56 23.99 -2.70
N ASP A 260 5.43 24.97 -2.99
CA ASP A 260 5.75 26.16 -2.14
C ASP A 260 4.52 26.88 -1.51
N PRO A 261 4.43 26.99 -0.16
CA PRO A 261 3.32 27.61 0.53
C PRO A 261 3.67 29.07 0.86
N ARG A 262 2.96 30.04 0.29
CA ARG A 262 2.83 31.35 0.94
C ARG A 262 1.76 31.18 2.06
N GLN A 263 1.97 31.35 3.35
CA GLN A 263 3.11 31.75 4.20
C GLN A 263 3.08 30.90 5.49
N ARG A 264 4.25 30.76 6.15
CA ARG A 264 4.64 29.92 7.32
C ARG A 264 3.81 30.22 8.60
N ARG A 265 3.61 29.33 9.58
CA ARG A 265 4.51 28.47 10.41
C ARG A 265 3.61 27.53 11.26
N LEU A 266 4.09 26.42 11.81
CA LEU A 266 3.61 25.93 13.11
C LEU A 266 4.86 25.82 14.00
N LEU A 267 4.82 26.51 15.14
CA LEU A 267 5.85 26.45 16.19
C LEU A 267 5.74 25.15 16.97
#